data_AF-A0A1G7SAC1-F1
#
_entry.id   AF-A0A1G7SAC1-F1
#
_cell.length_a   1.000
_cell.length_b   1.000
_cell.length_c   1.000
_cell.angle_alpha   90.00
_cell.angle_beta   90.00
_cell.angle_gamma   90.00
#
_symmetry.space_group_name_H-M   'P 1'
#
loop_
_entity.id
_entity.type
_entity.pdbx_description
1 polymer ?
#
loop_
_entity_poly.entity_id
_entity_poly.type
_entity_poly.pdbx_seq_one_letter_code
_entity_poly.pdbx_strand_id
1 'polypeptide(L)'
;MEVTAYRTNMEFFVDMQRCIGCRACEMACAECETNGQESMIHVNYVERAVTIQTTVQVCMHCDDPVCAQVCPADAITKDEFAVVHSANTARCIGCSNCVMACPFGVPIKEEKYDMMMKCNMCYDRTSAGKKPMCATVCPSQALFYGTREEISRMRPNSTPVNTFIFGKQEVTTKVNIMMPKGSTHLKIH
;
A
#
# COMPACT_ATOMS: atom_id res chain seq x y z
N MET A 1 1.40 24.46 15.24
CA MET A 1 1.14 24.07 13.84
C MET A 1 2.45 23.54 13.29
N GLU A 2 2.70 22.23 13.40
CA GLU A 2 3.82 21.64 12.67
C GLU A 2 3.49 21.73 11.19
N VAL A 3 4.30 22.52 10.46
CA VAL A 3 4.25 22.55 9.01
C VAL A 3 4.72 21.19 8.54
N THR A 4 3.79 20.37 8.04
CA THR A 4 4.14 19.04 7.53
C THR A 4 5.12 19.22 6.36
N ALA A 5 6.18 18.43 6.32
CA ALA A 5 7.13 18.39 5.20
C ALA A 5 6.68 17.39 4.12
N TYR A 6 5.38 17.08 4.09
CA TYR A 6 4.80 16.13 3.15
C TYR A 6 4.92 16.66 1.72
N ARG A 7 5.51 15.86 0.84
CA ARG A 7 5.71 16.22 -0.58
C ARG A 7 4.58 15.65 -1.41
N THR A 8 3.69 16.51 -1.91
CA THR A 8 2.48 16.12 -2.65
C THR A 8 2.75 15.57 -4.05
N ASN A 9 3.91 15.86 -4.63
CA ASN A 9 4.35 15.33 -5.93
C ASN A 9 5.01 13.94 -5.86
N MET A 10 5.07 13.33 -4.67
CA MET A 10 5.63 12.01 -4.48
C MET A 10 4.52 10.95 -4.56
N GLU A 11 4.80 9.89 -5.30
CA GLU A 11 3.87 8.78 -5.52
C GLU A 11 4.53 7.46 -5.14
N PHE A 12 3.69 6.46 -4.84
CA PHE A 12 4.12 5.11 -4.54
C PHE A 12 3.85 4.20 -5.75
N PHE A 13 4.88 3.47 -6.19
CA PHE A 13 4.83 2.59 -7.35
C PHE A 13 5.22 1.17 -6.95
N VAL A 14 4.40 0.21 -7.36
CA VAL A 14 4.62 -1.23 -7.17
C VAL A 14 4.86 -1.87 -8.53
N ASP A 15 5.98 -2.57 -8.67
CA ASP A 15 6.36 -3.30 -9.87
C ASP A 15 6.63 -4.76 -9.51
N MET A 16 5.59 -5.58 -9.70
CA MET A 16 5.64 -7.00 -9.34
C MET A 16 6.59 -7.80 -10.26
N GLN A 17 6.91 -7.30 -11.46
CA GLN A 17 7.87 -7.97 -12.35
C GLN A 17 9.30 -7.88 -11.84
N ARG A 18 9.58 -6.90 -10.98
CA ARG A 18 10.87 -6.71 -10.31
C ARG A 18 10.94 -7.32 -8.92
N CYS A 19 9.84 -7.81 -8.36
CA CYS A 19 9.85 -8.38 -7.03
C CYS A 19 10.59 -9.72 -7.04
N ILE A 20 11.65 -9.82 -6.23
CA ILE A 20 12.47 -11.04 -6.10
C ILE A 20 12.16 -11.82 -4.82
N GLY A 21 11.11 -11.44 -4.08
CA GLY A 21 10.73 -12.12 -2.85
C GLY A 21 11.72 -12.05 -1.69
N CYS A 22 12.66 -11.09 -1.68
CA CYS A 22 13.72 -11.02 -0.66
C CYS A 22 13.25 -10.67 0.77
N ARG A 23 11.98 -10.27 0.95
CA ARG A 23 11.36 -9.92 2.24
C ARG A 23 12.00 -8.75 3.02
N ALA A 24 12.99 -8.06 2.45
CA ALA A 24 13.62 -6.89 3.07
C ALA A 24 12.60 -5.78 3.39
N CYS A 25 11.60 -5.59 2.52
CA CYS A 25 10.54 -4.62 2.72
C CYS A 25 9.65 -4.94 3.93
N GLU A 26 9.37 -6.22 4.20
CA GLU A 26 8.55 -6.64 5.34
C GLU A 26 9.29 -6.37 6.65
N MET A 27 10.58 -6.72 6.71
CA MET A 27 11.42 -6.47 7.90
C MET A 27 11.55 -4.97 8.17
N ALA A 28 11.83 -4.17 7.13
CA ALA A 28 11.91 -2.72 7.30
C ALA A 28 10.55 -2.10 7.67
N CYS A 29 9.43 -2.69 7.26
CA CYS A 29 8.10 -2.24 7.68
C CYS A 29 7.85 -2.54 9.16
N ALA A 30 8.27 -3.71 9.65
CA ALA A 30 8.15 -4.06 11.07
C ALA A 30 8.97 -3.13 11.96
N GLU A 31 10.17 -2.73 11.51
CA GLU A 31 11.05 -1.77 12.20
C GLU A 31 10.56 -0.31 12.13
N CYS A 32 9.43 -0.03 11.48
CA CYS A 32 8.85 1.31 11.52
C CYS A 32 8.25 1.57 12.90
N GLU A 33 8.64 2.67 13.54
CA GLU A 33 8.29 3.00 14.94
C GLU A 33 6.79 2.90 15.24
N THR A 34 5.94 3.20 14.25
CA THR A 34 4.48 3.20 14.38
C THR A 34 3.80 1.84 14.20
N ASN A 35 4.55 0.77 13.89
CA ASN A 35 3.97 -0.52 13.52
C ASN A 35 4.07 -1.61 14.60
N GLY A 36 4.64 -1.32 15.77
CA GLY A 36 4.66 -2.26 16.90
C GLY A 36 5.45 -3.54 16.64
N GLN A 37 6.48 -3.48 15.78
CA GLN A 37 7.31 -4.63 15.36
C GLN A 37 6.59 -5.65 14.48
N GLU A 38 5.38 -5.34 13.98
CA GLU A 38 4.67 -6.19 13.03
C GLU A 38 4.72 -5.62 11.62
N SER A 39 4.86 -6.49 10.62
CA SER A 39 4.85 -6.06 9.24
C SER A 39 3.42 -5.79 8.77
N MET A 40 3.19 -4.61 8.19
CA MET A 40 1.88 -4.23 7.63
C MET A 40 1.76 -4.43 6.11
N ILE A 41 2.75 -5.08 5.52
CA ILE A 41 2.81 -5.46 4.11
C ILE A 41 3.28 -6.91 4.03
N HIS A 42 2.93 -7.60 2.95
CA HIS A 42 3.24 -9.03 2.83
C HIS A 42 3.80 -9.38 1.46
N VAL A 43 4.87 -10.19 1.44
CA VAL A 43 5.38 -10.80 0.22
C VAL A 43 4.75 -12.18 0.06
N ASN A 44 3.95 -12.33 -0.99
CA ASN A 44 3.26 -13.57 -1.33
C ASN A 44 3.89 -14.22 -2.56
N TYR A 45 3.80 -15.55 -2.62
CA TYR A 45 4.16 -16.35 -3.78
C TYR A 45 2.86 -16.87 -4.39
N VAL A 46 2.66 -16.66 -5.69
CA VAL A 46 1.38 -16.98 -6.34
C VAL A 46 1.18 -18.50 -6.41
N GLU A 47 2.09 -19.21 -7.09
CA GLU A 47 2.08 -20.68 -7.13
C GLU A 47 3.51 -21.22 -7.23
N ARG A 48 4.12 -21.54 -6.08
CA ARG A 48 5.53 -21.97 -6.02
C ARG A 48 5.85 -23.22 -6.84
N ALA A 49 4.84 -24.06 -7.13
CA ALA A 49 5.04 -25.29 -7.89
C ALA A 49 5.30 -25.04 -9.39
N VAL A 50 4.79 -23.93 -9.94
CA VAL A 50 4.79 -23.69 -11.40
C VAL A 50 5.31 -22.30 -11.79
N THR A 51 5.44 -21.38 -10.84
CA THR A 51 5.94 -20.03 -11.10
C THR A 51 6.83 -19.52 -9.97
N ILE A 52 7.82 -18.72 -10.35
CA ILE A 52 8.65 -17.94 -9.43
C ILE A 52 8.05 -16.57 -9.14
N GLN A 53 6.86 -16.27 -9.67
CA GLN A 53 6.23 -14.96 -9.51
C GLN A 53 6.00 -14.67 -8.02
N THR A 54 6.52 -13.52 -7.59
CA THR A 54 6.25 -12.96 -6.28
C THR A 54 5.42 -11.70 -6.40
N THR A 55 4.57 -11.48 -5.43
CA THR A 55 3.73 -10.28 -5.33
C THR A 55 3.95 -9.66 -3.97
N VAL A 56 3.94 -8.34 -3.91
CA VAL A 56 3.99 -7.62 -2.64
C VAL A 56 2.67 -6.90 -2.44
N GLN A 57 2.00 -7.22 -1.35
CA GLN A 57 0.71 -6.68 -1.00
C GLN A 57 0.91 -5.48 -0.08
N VAL A 58 0.56 -4.30 -0.59
CA VAL A 58 0.59 -3.02 0.13
C VAL A 58 -0.80 -2.40 0.10
N CYS A 59 -1.13 -1.52 1.05
CA CYS A 59 -2.39 -0.78 0.98
C CYS A 59 -2.37 0.13 -0.24
N MET A 60 -3.43 0.06 -1.06
CA MET A 60 -3.52 0.88 -2.26
C MET A 60 -3.93 2.33 -1.97
N HIS A 61 -4.39 2.61 -0.75
CA HIS A 61 -4.89 3.92 -0.32
C HIS A 61 -5.90 4.49 -1.33
N CYS A 62 -7.03 3.80 -1.44
CA CYS A 62 -8.09 4.10 -2.39
C CYS A 62 -8.63 5.53 -2.22
N ASP A 63 -9.07 6.12 -3.32
CA ASP A 63 -9.72 7.43 -3.29
C ASP A 63 -11.02 7.38 -2.51
N ASP A 64 -11.80 6.32 -2.73
CA ASP A 64 -13.00 6.01 -1.96
C ASP A 64 -12.77 4.74 -1.12
N PRO A 65 -12.23 4.86 0.12
CA PRO A 65 -11.82 3.72 0.91
C PRO A 65 -13.02 3.03 1.56
N VAL A 66 -13.55 2.01 0.89
CA VAL A 66 -14.64 1.15 1.42
C VAL A 66 -14.29 0.61 2.82
N CYS A 67 -13.02 0.28 3.09
CA CYS A 67 -12.59 -0.18 4.41
C CYS A 67 -12.85 0.83 5.54
N ALA A 68 -12.80 2.14 5.25
CA ALA A 68 -13.15 3.18 6.20
C ALA A 68 -14.67 3.34 6.33
N GLN A 69 -15.40 3.31 5.21
CA GLN A 69 -16.86 3.47 5.20
C GLN A 69 -17.59 2.36 5.97
N VAL A 70 -17.10 1.12 5.92
CA VAL A 70 -17.74 -0.01 6.62
C VAL A 70 -17.36 -0.09 8.11
N CYS A 71 -16.53 0.81 8.61
CA CYS A 71 -16.08 0.80 10.00
C CYS A 71 -17.14 1.45 10.91
N PRO A 72 -17.87 0.68 11.74
CA PRO A 72 -18.94 1.25 12.57
C PRO A 72 -18.42 2.14 13.72
N ALA A 73 -17.11 2.10 13.98
CA ALA A 73 -16.48 2.85 15.06
C ALA A 73 -15.67 4.06 14.55
N ASP A 74 -15.70 4.36 13.24
CA ASP A 74 -14.81 5.27 12.51
C ASP A 74 -13.34 5.21 12.97
N ALA A 75 -12.83 3.99 13.13
CA ALA A 75 -11.43 3.78 13.53
C ALA A 75 -10.44 4.03 12.39
N ILE A 76 -10.91 4.03 11.14
CA ILE A 76 -10.06 4.18 9.94
C ILE A 76 -10.40 5.51 9.28
N THR A 77 -9.39 6.35 9.06
CA THR A 77 -9.55 7.68 8.47
C THR A 77 -8.66 7.85 7.23
N LYS A 78 -9.04 8.78 6.35
CA LYS A 78 -8.23 9.25 5.23
C LYS A 78 -7.86 10.70 5.50
N ASP A 79 -6.58 11.05 5.37
CA ASP A 79 -6.12 12.42 5.57
C ASP A 79 -6.22 13.30 4.30
N GLU A 80 -5.84 14.57 4.45
CA GLU A 80 -5.77 15.56 3.37
C GLU A 80 -4.75 15.21 2.27
N PHE A 81 -3.79 14.33 2.55
CA PHE A 81 -2.80 13.82 1.59
C PHE A 81 -3.25 12.53 0.89
N ALA A 82 -4.52 12.15 1.09
CA ALA A 82 -5.13 10.93 0.58
C ALA A 82 -4.52 9.62 1.10
N VAL A 83 -3.84 9.65 2.25
CA VAL A 83 -3.36 8.45 2.93
C VAL A 83 -4.48 7.91 3.81
N VAL A 84 -4.93 6.69 3.50
CA VAL A 84 -5.83 5.92 4.38
C VAL A 84 -5.01 5.31 5.52
N HIS A 85 -5.26 5.68 6.78
CA HIS A 85 -4.49 5.22 7.94
C HIS A 85 -4.87 3.81 8.40
N SER A 86 -4.04 3.23 9.26
CA SER A 86 -4.39 2.02 10.03
C SER A 86 -5.47 2.33 11.06
N ALA A 87 -6.08 1.31 11.67
CA ALA A 87 -7.12 1.54 12.67
C ALA A 87 -6.56 2.27 13.90
N ASN A 88 -7.31 3.26 14.37
CA ASN A 88 -7.04 3.94 15.63
C ASN A 88 -7.23 2.97 16.80
N THR A 89 -6.19 2.84 17.63
CA THR A 89 -6.15 1.90 18.76
C THR A 89 -7.23 2.14 19.80
N ALA A 90 -7.69 3.39 19.99
CA ALA A 90 -8.72 3.74 20.96
C ALA A 90 -10.15 3.55 20.44
N ARG A 91 -10.34 3.36 19.12
CA ARG A 91 -11.66 3.24 18.48
C ARG A 91 -11.92 1.86 17.87
N CYS A 92 -10.89 1.12 17.49
CA CYS A 92 -11.06 -0.17 16.83
C CYS A 92 -11.71 -1.18 17.78
N ILE A 93 -12.81 -1.80 17.32
CA ILE A 93 -13.55 -2.82 18.09
C ILE A 93 -13.33 -4.25 17.56
N GLY A 94 -12.30 -4.47 16.73
CA GLY A 94 -11.94 -5.81 16.26
C GLY A 94 -12.97 -6.54 15.37
N CYS A 95 -13.95 -5.83 14.80
CA CYS A 95 -15.09 -6.43 14.08
C CYS A 95 -14.78 -7.02 12.69
N SER A 96 -13.59 -6.79 12.13
CA SER A 96 -13.14 -7.32 10.82
C SER A 96 -13.95 -6.93 9.57
N ASN A 97 -14.94 -6.04 9.65
CA ASN A 97 -15.68 -5.57 8.46
C ASN A 97 -14.75 -5.02 7.38
N CYS A 98 -13.72 -4.26 7.78
CA CYS A 98 -12.73 -3.68 6.87
C CYS A 98 -11.83 -4.72 6.18
N VAL A 99 -11.57 -5.86 6.85
CA VAL A 99 -10.83 -7.00 6.27
C VAL A 99 -11.65 -7.61 5.13
N MET A 100 -12.94 -7.85 5.38
CA MET A 100 -13.84 -8.44 4.39
C MET A 100 -14.17 -7.50 3.22
N ALA A 101 -14.23 -6.19 3.47
CA ALA A 101 -14.66 -5.21 2.48
C ALA A 101 -13.54 -4.75 1.54
N CYS A 102 -12.26 -4.95 1.87
CA CYS A 102 -11.19 -4.45 1.03
C CYS A 102 -11.04 -5.30 -0.24
N PRO A 103 -11.19 -4.73 -1.45
CA PRO A 103 -11.09 -5.51 -2.69
C PRO A 103 -9.67 -6.01 -2.96
N PHE A 104 -8.67 -5.44 -2.28
CA PHE A 104 -7.27 -5.85 -2.38
C PHE A 104 -6.83 -6.81 -1.26
N GLY A 105 -7.72 -7.15 -0.32
CA GLY A 105 -7.42 -8.07 0.80
C GLY A 105 -6.26 -7.63 1.71
N VAL A 106 -5.99 -6.32 1.82
CA VAL A 106 -4.82 -5.79 2.54
C VAL A 106 -5.00 -5.71 4.07
N PRO A 107 -6.15 -5.23 4.60
CA PRO A 107 -6.32 -5.13 6.04
C PRO A 107 -6.29 -6.51 6.69
N ILE A 108 -5.51 -6.67 7.75
CA ILE A 108 -5.44 -7.92 8.52
C ILE A 108 -5.82 -7.59 9.96
N LYS A 109 -6.56 -8.49 10.61
CA LYS A 109 -6.79 -8.40 12.05
C LYS A 109 -5.58 -9.02 12.75
N GLU A 110 -4.82 -8.21 13.48
CA GLU A 110 -3.72 -8.69 14.30
C GLU A 110 -4.27 -9.23 15.61
N GLU A 111 -4.13 -10.53 15.83
CA GLU A 111 -4.70 -11.24 16.98
C GLU A 111 -4.11 -10.74 18.30
N LYS A 112 -2.80 -10.40 18.31
CA LYS A 112 -2.10 -9.91 19.50
C LYS A 112 -2.72 -8.63 20.08
N TYR A 113 -3.28 -7.79 19.22
CA TYR A 113 -3.84 -6.49 19.58
C TYR A 113 -5.36 -6.43 19.45
N ASP A 114 -5.99 -7.50 18.96
CA ASP A 114 -7.42 -7.58 18.62
C ASP A 114 -7.91 -6.42 17.73
N MET A 115 -7.04 -5.91 16.85
CA MET A 115 -7.32 -4.74 16.01
C MET A 115 -6.89 -4.95 14.57
N MET A 116 -7.51 -4.22 13.65
CA MET A 116 -7.06 -4.22 12.25
C MET A 116 -5.77 -3.40 12.09
N MET A 117 -4.79 -3.98 11.42
CA MET A 117 -3.56 -3.33 10.99
C MET A 117 -3.44 -3.38 9.47
N LYS A 118 -2.94 -2.28 8.90
CA LYS A 118 -2.60 -2.18 7.48
C LYS A 118 -1.61 -1.05 7.24
N CYS A 119 -0.89 -1.14 6.13
CA CYS A 119 0.02 -0.07 5.71
C CYS A 119 -0.65 1.31 5.75
N ASN A 120 0.03 2.27 6.39
CA ASN A 120 -0.35 3.67 6.51
C ASN A 120 0.56 4.60 5.67
N MET A 121 1.20 4.06 4.63
CA MET A 121 2.22 4.73 3.81
C MET A 121 3.41 5.29 4.61
N CYS A 122 3.72 4.71 5.78
CA CYS A 122 4.69 5.28 6.74
C CYS A 122 4.43 6.78 6.93
N TYR A 123 3.20 7.14 7.32
CA TYR A 123 2.78 8.54 7.47
C TYR A 123 3.70 9.36 8.40
N ASP A 124 4.17 8.74 9.47
CA ASP A 124 5.21 9.25 10.38
C ASP A 124 6.49 9.70 9.65
N ARG A 125 6.89 8.99 8.59
CA ARG A 125 8.07 9.30 7.79
C ARG A 125 7.74 10.26 6.65
N THR A 126 6.66 10.03 5.93
CA THR A 126 6.28 10.82 4.75
C THR A 126 5.87 12.24 5.13
N SER A 127 5.23 12.43 6.29
CA SER A 127 4.95 13.76 6.86
C SER A 127 6.23 14.54 7.22
N ALA A 128 7.34 13.84 7.50
CA ALA A 128 8.67 14.42 7.72
C ALA A 128 9.51 14.51 6.42
N GLY A 129 8.89 14.33 5.24
CA GLY A 129 9.57 14.41 3.95
C GLY A 129 10.54 13.26 3.66
N LYS A 130 10.46 12.16 4.43
CA LYS A 130 11.25 10.93 4.23
C LYS A 130 10.47 9.91 3.38
N LYS A 131 11.18 8.95 2.78
CA LYS A 131 10.54 7.84 2.04
C LYS A 131 10.00 6.76 2.99
N PRO A 132 8.94 6.03 2.62
CA PRO A 132 8.51 4.83 3.35
C PRO A 132 9.66 3.81 3.51
N MET A 133 9.65 3.07 4.62
CA MET A 133 10.72 2.11 4.93
C MET A 133 10.89 1.07 3.83
N CYS A 134 9.78 0.47 3.39
CA CYS A 134 9.75 -0.57 2.37
C CYS A 134 10.34 -0.13 1.02
N ALA A 135 10.09 1.11 0.60
CA ALA A 135 10.64 1.69 -0.62
C ALA A 135 12.11 2.12 -0.48
N THR A 136 12.59 2.32 0.75
CA THR A 136 13.99 2.69 1.03
C THR A 136 14.92 1.49 0.93
N VAL A 137 14.44 0.29 1.29
CA VAL A 137 15.27 -0.93 1.37
C VAL A 137 15.12 -1.87 0.18
N CYS A 138 14.17 -1.65 -0.72
CA CYS A 138 13.87 -2.59 -1.80
C CYS A 138 15.02 -2.65 -2.82
N PRO A 139 15.82 -3.73 -2.88
CA PRO A 139 17.04 -3.76 -3.68
C PRO A 139 16.74 -3.80 -5.19
N SER A 140 15.66 -4.46 -5.58
CA SER A 140 15.21 -4.52 -6.98
C SER A 140 14.34 -3.32 -7.39
N GLN A 141 14.08 -2.41 -6.45
CA GLN A 141 13.17 -1.27 -6.62
C GLN A 141 11.74 -1.67 -7.00
N ALA A 142 11.30 -2.90 -6.72
CA ALA A 142 9.91 -3.32 -6.91
C ALA A 142 8.93 -2.39 -6.18
N LEU A 143 9.32 -1.89 -5.00
CA LEU A 143 8.65 -0.80 -4.31
C LEU A 143 9.47 0.48 -4.52
N PHE A 144 8.87 1.49 -5.14
CA PHE A 144 9.51 2.77 -5.40
C PHE A 144 8.64 3.92 -4.92
N TYR A 145 9.27 4.90 -4.24
CA TYR A 145 8.61 6.14 -3.81
C TYR A 145 9.42 7.33 -4.33
N GLY A 146 8.80 8.11 -5.21
CA GLY A 146 9.46 9.12 -6.03
C GLY A 146 8.48 9.91 -6.87
N THR A 147 8.99 10.77 -7.74
CA THR A 147 8.13 11.54 -8.65
C THR A 147 7.79 10.74 -9.91
N ARG A 148 6.74 11.18 -10.62
CA ARG A 148 6.32 10.60 -11.89
C ARG A 148 7.41 10.70 -12.96
N GLU A 149 8.19 11.78 -12.94
CA GLU A 149 9.30 12.01 -13.86
C GLU A 149 10.46 11.04 -13.60
N GLU A 150 10.79 10.81 -12.32
CA GLU A 150 11.82 9.84 -11.93
C GLU A 150 11.47 8.43 -12.42
N ILE A 151 10.25 7.97 -12.13
CA ILE A 151 9.84 6.61 -12.51
C ILE A 151 9.75 6.44 -14.03
N SER A 152 9.30 7.46 -14.76
CA SER A 152 9.21 7.44 -16.22
C SER A 152 10.58 7.35 -16.87
N ARG A 153 11.60 8.02 -16.29
CA ARG A 153 12.99 7.91 -16.74
C ARG A 153 13.58 6.54 -16.44
N MET A 154 13.29 5.99 -15.26
CA MET A 154 13.79 4.68 -14.83
C MET A 154 13.12 3.50 -15.55
N ARG A 155 11.87 3.67 -16.01
CA ARG A 155 11.03 2.64 -16.61
C ARG A 155 10.31 3.15 -17.87
N PRO A 156 11.04 3.51 -18.94
CA PRO A 156 10.46 4.13 -20.13
C PRO A 156 9.50 3.22 -20.93
N ASN A 157 9.53 1.91 -20.66
CA ASN A 157 8.70 0.89 -21.30
C ASN A 157 7.54 0.42 -20.40
N SER A 158 7.28 1.12 -19.30
CA SER A 158 6.18 0.81 -18.39
C SER A 158 5.29 2.04 -18.20
N THR A 159 4.02 1.81 -17.91
CA THR A 159 3.06 2.85 -17.56
C THR A 159 2.55 2.60 -16.14
N PRO A 160 2.61 3.59 -15.24
CA PRO A 160 1.95 3.51 -13.94
C PRO A 160 0.43 3.56 -14.10
N VAL A 161 -0.26 2.58 -13.53
CA VAL A 161 -1.72 2.44 -13.54
C VAL A 161 -2.23 2.46 -12.11
N ASN A 162 -3.24 3.29 -11.83
CA ASN A 162 -3.88 3.39 -10.53
C ASN A 162 -5.41 3.27 -10.58
N THR A 163 -5.94 2.79 -11.71
CA THR A 163 -7.36 2.52 -11.91
C THR A 163 -7.59 1.02 -12.07
N PHE A 164 -8.46 0.47 -11.24
CA PHE A 164 -8.78 -0.95 -11.14
C PHE A 164 -10.25 -1.18 -11.44
N ILE A 165 -10.56 -2.18 -12.25
CA ILE A 165 -11.94 -2.56 -12.56
C ILE A 165 -12.22 -3.92 -11.89
N PHE A 166 -13.02 -3.91 -10.83
CA PHE A 166 -13.52 -5.10 -10.13
C PHE A 166 -14.95 -5.39 -10.59
N GLY A 167 -15.12 -6.33 -11.53
CA GLY A 167 -16.41 -6.57 -12.16
C GLY A 167 -16.94 -5.32 -12.87
N LYS A 168 -17.96 -4.67 -12.29
CA LYS A 168 -18.55 -3.42 -12.82
C LYS A 168 -18.08 -2.15 -12.08
N GLN A 169 -17.31 -2.31 -11.01
CA GLN A 169 -16.89 -1.20 -10.16
C GLN A 169 -15.50 -0.74 -10.57
N GLU A 170 -15.33 0.57 -10.71
CA GLU A 170 -14.04 1.21 -10.87
C GLU A 170 -13.52 1.69 -9.51
N VAL A 171 -12.24 1.43 -9.22
CA VAL A 171 -11.56 1.84 -8.00
C VAL A 171 -10.27 2.56 -8.38
N THR A 172 -10.17 3.82 -7.99
CA THR A 172 -8.96 4.65 -8.17
C THR A 172 -8.16 4.68 -6.87
N THR A 173 -6.84 4.66 -6.99
CA THR A 173 -5.92 4.52 -5.85
C THR A 173 -4.80 5.53 -5.88
N LYS A 174 -4.23 5.84 -4.70
CA LYS A 174 -3.01 6.65 -4.59
C LYS A 174 -1.75 5.87 -4.98
N VAL A 175 -1.74 4.55 -4.77
CA VAL A 175 -0.64 3.67 -5.19
C VAL A 175 -0.82 3.28 -6.65
N ASN A 176 0.28 3.28 -7.41
CA ASN A 176 0.32 2.84 -8.80
C ASN A 176 0.92 1.43 -8.91
N ILE A 177 0.38 0.61 -9.82
CA ILE A 177 1.04 -0.59 -10.30
C ILE A 177 1.71 -0.29 -11.64
N MET A 178 2.96 -0.71 -11.81
CA MET A 178 3.64 -0.62 -13.09
C MET A 178 3.16 -1.72 -14.02
N MET A 179 2.68 -1.31 -15.19
CA MET A 179 2.14 -2.18 -16.22
C MET A 179 2.90 -1.98 -17.54
N PRO A 180 2.79 -2.90 -18.51
CA PRO A 180 3.32 -2.68 -19.85
C PRO A 180 2.84 -1.35 -20.45
N LYS A 181 3.71 -0.70 -21.22
CA LYS A 181 3.40 0.59 -21.85
C LYS A 181 2.08 0.55 -22.63
N GLY A 182 1.25 1.56 -22.43
CA GLY A 182 -0.07 1.67 -23.06
C GLY A 182 -1.22 1.08 -22.24
N SER A 183 -0.94 0.45 -21.10
CA SER A 183 -1.97 0.04 -20.15
C SER A 183 -2.63 1.28 -19.52
N THR A 184 -3.96 1.29 -19.46
CA THR A 184 -4.74 2.42 -18.88
C THR A 184 -5.45 2.04 -17.59
N HIS A 185 -5.81 0.77 -17.43
CA HIS A 185 -6.50 0.23 -16.26
C HIS A 185 -6.14 -1.24 -16.08
N LEU A 186 -6.33 -1.76 -14.86
CA LEU A 186 -6.21 -3.18 -14.57
C LEU A 186 -7.61 -3.79 -14.38
N LYS A 187 -8.00 -4.72 -15.25
CA LYS A 187 -9.23 -5.51 -15.05
C LYS A 187 -8.93 -6.70 -14.15
N ILE A 188 -9.62 -6.76 -13.02
CA ILE A 188 -9.58 -7.89 -12.09
C ILE A 188 -10.81 -8.76 -12.40
N HIS A 189 -10.54 -10.01 -12.78
CA HIS A 189 -11.54 -11.01 -13.13
C HIS A 189 -11.93 -11.86 -11.92
#